data_AF-A0A496ZMP6-F1
#
_entry.id   AF-A0A496ZMP6-F1
#
_cell.length_a   1.000
_cell.length_b   1.000
_cell.length_c   1.000
_cell.angle_alpha   90.00
_cell.angle_beta   90.00
_cell.angle_gamma   90.00
#
_symmetry.space_group_name_H-M   'P 1'
#
loop_
_entity.id
_entity.type
_entity.pdbx_description
1 polymer ?
#
loop_
_entity_poly.entity_id
_entity_poly.type
_entity_poly.pdbx_seq_one_letter_code
_entity_poly.pdbx_strand_id
1 'polypeptide(L)'
;MEVTKKKKGLPIPLILTAILVFVFAFPRILISVLGPGDPWTSYLYQYGLGSIVFLVGIILIRRTGACVLDRGSDKFWFNWLVAGFFFFAILHAVWILLAVYLPVKGGI
;
A
#
# COMPACT_ATOMS: atom_id res chain seq x y z
N MET A 1 -39.31 24.95 9.37
CA MET A 1 -37.99 25.01 10.03
C MET A 1 -37.35 23.64 9.89
N GLU A 2 -36.48 23.46 8.91
CA GLU A 2 -35.79 22.19 8.68
C GLU A 2 -34.48 22.19 9.48
N VAL A 3 -34.41 21.35 10.51
CA VAL A 3 -33.22 21.23 11.37
C VAL A 3 -32.17 20.43 10.61
N THR A 4 -31.21 21.11 9.99
CA THR A 4 -30.06 20.47 9.36
C THR A 4 -29.22 19.75 10.43
N LYS A 5 -29.35 18.42 10.49
CA LYS A 5 -28.49 17.56 11.33
C LYS A 5 -27.03 17.74 10.89
N LYS A 6 -26.26 18.51 11.64
CA LYS A 6 -24.80 18.62 11.48
C LYS A 6 -24.19 17.23 11.69
N LYS A 7 -23.70 16.57 10.62
CA LYS A 7 -22.92 15.34 10.74
C LYS A 7 -21.75 15.62 11.68
N LYS A 8 -21.73 15.00 12.87
CA LYS A 8 -20.55 15.00 13.74
C LYS A 8 -19.45 14.25 12.98
N GLY A 9 -18.48 14.99 12.46
CA GLY A 9 -17.27 14.42 11.89
C GLY A 9 -16.52 13.61 12.96
N LEU A 10 -15.85 12.56 12.55
CA LEU A 10 -15.03 11.74 13.44
C LEU A 10 -13.95 12.63 14.09
N PRO A 11 -13.72 12.56 15.42
CA PRO A 11 -12.77 13.43 16.09
C PRO A 11 -11.35 13.12 15.61
N ILE A 12 -10.61 14.16 15.21
CA ILE A 12 -9.23 14.07 14.69
C ILE A 12 -8.31 13.24 15.63
N PRO A 13 -8.36 13.39 16.97
CA PRO A 13 -7.53 12.58 17.86
C PRO A 13 -7.77 11.07 17.70
N LEU A 14 -9.01 10.64 17.50
CA LEU A 14 -9.35 9.23 17.32
C LEU A 14 -8.78 8.66 16.03
N ILE A 15 -8.79 9.45 14.94
CA ILE A 15 -8.18 9.06 13.66
C ILE A 15 -6.68 8.87 13.83
N LEU A 16 -6.01 9.82 14.48
CA LEU A 16 -4.57 9.75 14.73
C LEU A 16 -4.21 8.54 15.60
N THR A 17 -4.97 8.29 16.67
CA THR A 17 -4.77 7.11 17.51
C THR A 17 -4.96 5.82 16.70
N ALA A 18 -6.00 5.73 15.87
CA ALA A 18 -6.23 4.56 15.03
C ALA A 18 -5.08 4.32 14.04
N ILE A 19 -4.55 5.38 13.41
CA ILE A 19 -3.40 5.30 12.50
C ILE A 19 -2.17 4.79 13.26
N LEU A 20 -1.87 5.36 14.43
CA LEU A 20 -0.72 4.94 15.23
C LEU A 20 -0.82 3.48 15.68
N VAL A 21 -2.00 3.07 16.15
CA VAL A 21 -2.28 1.68 16.52
C VAL A 21 -2.08 0.77 15.31
N PHE A 22 -2.61 1.14 14.15
CA PHE A 22 -2.44 0.36 12.93
C PHE A 22 -0.98 0.22 12.51
N VAL A 23 -0.24 1.33 12.40
CA VAL A 23 1.18 1.34 12.01
C VAL A 23 2.04 0.51 12.97
N PHE A 24 1.68 0.49 14.26
CA PHE A 24 2.37 -0.29 15.28
C PHE A 24 1.98 -1.77 15.29
N ALA A 25 0.71 -2.08 15.09
CA ALA A 25 0.17 -3.44 15.16
C ALA A 25 0.45 -4.23 13.88
N PHE A 26 0.33 -3.61 12.70
CA PHE A 26 0.49 -4.26 11.40
C PHE A 26 1.81 -5.04 11.25
N PRO A 27 3.01 -4.45 11.46
CA PRO A 27 4.26 -5.20 11.36
C PRO A 27 4.37 -6.31 12.41
N ARG A 28 3.83 -6.11 13.62
CA ARG A 28 3.83 -7.16 14.65
C ARG A 28 2.96 -8.34 14.29
N ILE A 29 1.78 -8.10 13.72
CA ILE A 29 0.89 -9.16 13.26
C ILE A 29 1.60 -9.98 12.18
N LEU A 30 2.22 -9.32 11.19
CA LEU A 30 2.98 -10.01 10.14
C LEU A 30 4.10 -10.88 10.72
N ILE A 31 4.94 -10.31 11.61
CA ILE A 31 6.03 -11.04 12.27
C ILE A 31 5.49 -12.20 13.12
N SER A 32 4.34 -12.04 13.78
CA SER A 32 3.75 -13.10 14.60
C SER A 32 3.21 -14.28 13.78
N VAL A 33 2.78 -14.05 12.53
CA VAL A 33 2.19 -15.07 11.66
C VAL A 33 3.25 -15.77 10.82
N LEU A 34 4.20 -15.02 10.26
CA LEU A 34 5.18 -15.52 9.30
C LEU A 34 6.59 -15.66 9.88
N GLY A 35 6.90 -14.92 10.95
CA GLY A 35 8.23 -14.86 11.54
C GLY A 35 9.10 -13.72 11.00
N PRO A 36 10.12 -13.30 11.75
CA PRO A 36 10.95 -12.14 11.39
C PRO A 36 11.94 -12.42 10.25
N GLY A 37 12.29 -13.69 9.99
CA GLY A 37 13.22 -14.09 8.95
C GLY A 37 12.57 -14.49 7.63
N ASP A 38 11.24 -14.55 7.57
CA ASP A 38 10.52 -14.93 6.36
C ASP A 38 10.54 -13.76 5.35
N PRO A 39 10.99 -13.98 4.09
CA PRO A 39 11.03 -12.92 3.08
C PRO A 39 9.64 -12.34 2.75
N TRP A 40 8.57 -13.12 2.93
CA TRP A 40 7.20 -12.67 2.77
C TRP A 40 6.77 -11.67 3.85
N THR A 41 7.36 -11.72 5.05
CA THR A 41 7.11 -10.72 6.10
C THR A 41 7.52 -9.33 5.64
N SER A 42 8.75 -9.20 5.13
CA SER A 42 9.26 -7.93 4.59
C SER A 42 8.48 -7.48 3.36
N TYR A 43 8.14 -8.41 2.47
CA TYR A 43 7.32 -8.15 1.28
C TYR A 43 5.94 -7.59 1.64
N LEU A 44 5.20 -8.27 2.51
CA LEU A 44 3.85 -7.88 2.92
C LEU A 44 3.88 -6.58 3.74
N TYR A 45 4.93 -6.33 4.52
CA TYR A 45 5.10 -5.05 5.18
C TYR A 45 5.26 -3.93 4.14
N GLN A 46 6.18 -4.09 3.19
CA GLN A 46 6.50 -3.06 2.21
C GLN A 46 5.33 -2.78 1.25
N TYR A 47 4.74 -3.79 0.63
CA TYR A 47 3.65 -3.60 -0.33
C TYR A 47 2.28 -3.49 0.33
N GLY A 48 2.08 -4.10 1.51
CA GLY A 48 0.85 -3.94 2.28
C GLY A 48 0.72 -2.53 2.84
N LEU A 49 1.66 -2.07 3.67
CA LEU A 49 1.64 -0.70 4.18
C LEU A 49 1.82 0.31 3.04
N GLY A 50 2.70 0.02 2.08
CA GLY A 50 2.92 0.83 0.89
C GLY A 50 1.66 1.02 0.05
N SER A 51 0.81 -0.01 -0.08
CA SER A 51 -0.46 0.10 -0.82
C SER A 51 -1.42 1.10 -0.17
N ILE A 52 -1.45 1.17 1.16
CA ILE A 52 -2.30 2.13 1.88
C ILE A 52 -1.83 3.55 1.58
N VAL A 53 -0.53 3.80 1.69
CA VAL A 53 0.05 5.12 1.37
C VAL A 53 -0.17 5.48 -0.10
N PHE A 54 0.05 4.52 -1.00
CA PHE A 54 -0.17 4.68 -2.44
C PHE A 54 -1.63 5.04 -2.74
N LEU A 55 -2.60 4.32 -2.17
CA LEU A 55 -4.04 4.59 -2.34
C LEU A 55 -4.43 5.97 -1.81
N VAL A 56 -3.90 6.38 -0.66
CA VAL A 56 -4.12 7.74 -0.14
C VAL A 56 -3.61 8.79 -1.14
N GLY A 57 -2.42 8.58 -1.71
CA GLY A 57 -1.87 9.43 -2.76
C GLY A 57 -2.76 9.49 -4.01
N ILE A 58 -3.21 8.32 -4.49
CA ILE A 58 -4.14 8.21 -5.63
C ILE A 58 -5.44 8.96 -5.35
N ILE A 59 -6.04 8.79 -4.17
CA ILE A 59 -7.26 9.51 -3.79
C ILE A 59 -7.01 11.02 -3.77
N LEU A 60 -5.87 11.46 -3.24
CA LEU A 60 -5.52 12.87 -3.14
C LEU A 60 -5.37 13.52 -4.52
N ILE A 61 -4.54 12.97 -5.42
CA ILE A 61 -4.32 13.54 -6.76
C ILE A 61 -5.59 13.59 -7.61
N ARG A 62 -6.52 12.64 -7.38
CA ARG A 62 -7.81 12.60 -8.06
C ARG A 62 -8.78 13.64 -7.49
N ARG A 63 -8.80 13.83 -6.16
CA ARG A 63 -9.68 14.80 -5.49
C ARG A 63 -9.26 16.25 -5.71
N THR A 64 -7.96 16.53 -5.78
CA THR A 64 -7.45 17.89 -6.00
C THR A 64 -7.51 18.32 -7.46
N GLY A 65 -7.86 17.43 -8.38
CA GLY A 65 -7.82 17.70 -9.83
C GLY A 65 -6.40 17.75 -10.39
N ALA A 66 -5.38 17.36 -9.62
CA ALA A 66 -3.99 17.28 -10.08
C ALA A 66 -3.80 16.21 -11.18
N CYS A 67 -4.66 15.20 -11.23
CA CYS A 67 -4.70 14.21 -12.30
C CYS A 67 -6.13 14.11 -12.86
N VAL A 68 -6.33 14.53 -14.11
CA VAL A 68 -7.63 14.51 -14.80
C VAL A 68 -7.65 13.38 -15.83
N LEU A 69 -8.29 12.24 -15.52
CA LEU A 69 -8.29 11.06 -16.40
C LEU A 69 -8.96 11.24 -17.78
N ASP A 70 -9.69 12.33 -17.99
CA ASP A 70 -10.22 12.71 -19.30
C ASP A 70 -9.13 13.29 -20.23
N ARG A 71 -8.06 13.84 -19.64
CA ARG A 71 -6.89 14.31 -20.39
C ARG A 71 -6.00 13.10 -20.74
N GLY A 72 -5.80 12.85 -22.03
CA GLY A 72 -5.06 11.67 -22.52
C GLY A 72 -3.66 11.50 -21.91
N SER A 73 -2.92 12.59 -21.72
CA SER A 73 -1.59 12.57 -21.07
C SER A 73 -1.67 12.14 -19.60
N ASP A 74 -2.55 12.75 -18.81
CA ASP A 74 -2.72 12.42 -17.39
C ASP A 74 -3.17 10.97 -17.22
N LYS A 75 -4.07 10.48 -18.08
CA LYS A 75 -4.50 9.08 -18.09
C LYS A 75 -3.35 8.12 -18.39
N PHE A 76 -2.50 8.45 -19.36
CA PHE A 76 -1.34 7.64 -19.70
C PHE A 76 -0.38 7.53 -18.50
N TRP A 77 -0.02 8.64 -17.88
CA TRP A 77 0.87 8.65 -16.71
C TRP A 77 0.24 8.01 -15.48
N PHE A 78 -1.06 8.18 -15.27
CA PHE A 78 -1.79 7.50 -14.21
C PHE A 78 -1.73 5.98 -14.37
N ASN A 79 -1.96 5.49 -15.60
CA ASN A 79 -1.85 4.05 -15.88
C ASN A 79 -0.43 3.54 -15.62
N TRP A 80 0.61 4.29 -15.99
CA TRP A 80 2.00 3.93 -15.68
C TRP A 80 2.32 3.96 -14.19
N LEU A 81 1.77 4.91 -13.43
CA LEU A 81 1.93 4.96 -11.98
C LEU A 81 1.36 3.70 -11.31
N VAL A 82 0.13 3.32 -11.70
CA VAL A 82 -0.52 2.11 -11.16
C VAL A 82 0.19 0.85 -11.64
N ALA A 83 0.50 0.76 -12.94
CA ALA A 83 1.21 -0.38 -13.52
C ALA A 83 2.59 -0.56 -12.89
N GLY A 84 3.33 0.53 -12.65
CA GLY A 84 4.64 0.51 -12.00
C GLY A 84 4.59 -0.07 -10.59
N PHE A 85 3.61 0.35 -9.78
CA PHE A 85 3.43 -0.22 -8.43
C PHE A 85 3.24 -1.74 -8.48
N PHE A 86 2.32 -2.24 -9.31
CA PHE A 86 2.07 -3.67 -9.43
C PHE A 86 3.22 -4.42 -10.10
N PHE A 87 3.88 -3.82 -11.08
CA PHE A 87 5.06 -4.39 -11.72
C PHE A 87 6.15 -4.67 -10.69
N PHE A 88 6.50 -3.69 -9.85
CA PHE A 88 7.49 -3.90 -8.80
C PHE A 88 7.03 -4.91 -7.74
N ALA A 89 5.75 -4.89 -7.34
CA ALA A 89 5.22 -5.85 -6.39
C ALA A 89 5.26 -7.29 -6.93
N ILE A 90 4.92 -7.50 -8.20
CA ILE A 90 4.97 -8.81 -8.85
C ILE A 90 6.43 -9.24 -9.05
N LEU A 91 7.28 -8.36 -9.59
CA LEU A 91 8.69 -8.65 -9.82
C LEU A 91 9.39 -9.09 -8.52
N HIS A 92 9.14 -8.38 -7.41
CA HIS A 92 9.70 -8.73 -6.11
C HIS A 92 9.16 -10.08 -5.60
N ALA A 93 7.86 -10.35 -5.71
CA ALA A 93 7.29 -11.65 -5.33
C ALA A 93 7.88 -12.80 -6.18
N VAL A 94 8.01 -12.59 -7.49
CA VAL A 94 8.67 -13.55 -8.39
C VAL A 94 10.11 -13.80 -7.94
N TRP A 95 10.85 -12.76 -7.56
CA TRP A 95 12.22 -12.92 -7.07
C TRP A 95 12.31 -13.71 -5.76
N ILE A 96 11.36 -13.50 -4.83
CA ILE A 96 11.25 -14.31 -3.61
C ILE A 96 11.02 -15.78 -3.98
N LEU A 97 10.07 -16.05 -4.88
CA LEU A 97 9.77 -17.42 -5.33
C LEU A 97 10.99 -18.06 -5.99
N LEU A 98 11.69 -17.34 -6.87
CA LEU A 98 12.91 -17.83 -7.49
C LEU A 98 13.99 -18.12 -6.45
N ALA A 99 14.19 -17.25 -5.47
CA ALA A 99 15.18 -17.47 -4.42
C ALA A 99 14.85 -18.67 -3.51
N VAL A 100 13.57 -18.91 -3.22
CA VAL A 100 13.12 -20.00 -2.34
C VAL A 100 13.12 -21.34 -3.06
N TYR A 101 12.71 -21.37 -4.34
CA TYR A 101 12.44 -22.62 -5.05
C TYR A 101 13.45 -22.99 -6.12
N LEU A 102 14.27 -22.06 -6.60
CA LEU A 102 15.28 -22.37 -7.61
C LEU A 102 16.56 -22.86 -6.92
N PRO A 103 16.95 -24.13 -7.08
CA PRO A 103 18.20 -24.62 -6.52
C PRO A 103 19.37 -23.89 -7.18
N VAL A 104 20.20 -23.24 -6.37
CA VAL A 104 21.46 -22.68 -6.83
C VAL A 104 22.38 -23.84 -7.21
N LYS A 105 22.56 -24.08 -8.51
CA LYS A 105 23.42 -25.15 -9.05
C LYS A 105 24.93 -24.96 -8.78
N GLY A 106 25.32 -24.00 -7.94
CA GLY A 106 26.71 -23.57 -7.77
C GLY A 106 27.10 -23.20 -6.34
N GLY A 107 26.47 -23.77 -5.32
CA GLY A 107 27.02 -23.72 -3.97
C GLY A 107 28.26 -24.61 -3.89
N ILE A 108 29.44 -23.98 -3.79
CA ILE A 108 30.64 -24.57 -3.18
C ILE A 108 30.42 -24.61 -1.67
#